data_AF-A0A7K5RHQ2-F1
#
_entry.id   AF-A0A7K5RHQ2-F1
#
_cell.length_a   1.000
_cell.length_b   1.000
_cell.length_c   1.000
_cell.angle_alpha   90.00
_cell.angle_beta   90.00
_cell.angle_gamma   90.00
#
_symmetry.space_group_name_H-M   'P 1'
#
loop_
_entity.id
_entity.type
_entity.pdbx_description
1 polymer ?
#
loop_
_entity_poly.entity_id
_entity_poly.type
_entity_poly.pdbx_seq_one_letter_code
_entity_poly.pdbx_strand_id
1 'polypeptide(L)'
;FDSLPPAHYKETMNSILVWMQQSETKLCVPQVAIAEYEIMEQRLREFKALQSSLQEQQKGLNYLSTTVEDLSRKAPAEVSQSYRAEIEGVLGRWKKLSAQLVEHCQKLEERMTKLQRFQNDTKTLKKWMAEVDVFLKEEWPALGDSEALEKQLEQC
;
A
#
# COMPACT_ATOMS: atom_id res chain seq x y z
N PHE A 1 -31.95 35.86 12.48
CA PHE A 1 -31.61 34.46 12.23
C PHE A 1 -30.26 34.45 11.52
N ASP A 2 -29.19 34.14 12.25
CA ASP A 2 -27.86 34.09 11.64
C ASP A 2 -27.65 32.68 11.09
N SER A 3 -28.01 32.49 9.81
CA SER A 3 -27.91 31.22 9.08
C SER A 3 -26.51 31.02 8.46
N LEU A 4 -25.56 31.86 8.83
CA LEU A 4 -24.18 31.79 8.36
C LEU A 4 -23.41 30.72 9.14
N PRO A 5 -22.59 29.88 8.46
CA PRO A 5 -21.75 28.92 9.14
C PRO A 5 -20.73 29.66 10.01
N PRO A 6 -20.38 29.11 11.19
CA PRO A 6 -19.28 29.64 11.99
C PRO A 6 -18.01 29.79 11.14
N ALA A 7 -17.17 30.80 11.40
CA ALA A 7 -15.90 30.95 10.69
C ALA A 7 -15.04 29.67 10.76
N HIS A 8 -15.03 29.04 11.94
CA HIS A 8 -14.34 27.78 12.19
C HIS A 8 -14.84 26.62 11.30
N TYR A 9 -16.13 26.59 10.93
CA TYR A 9 -16.68 25.60 10.00
C TYR A 9 -16.03 25.72 8.62
N LYS A 10 -15.99 26.95 8.09
CA LYS A 10 -15.41 27.21 6.76
C LYS A 10 -13.91 26.91 6.73
N GLU A 11 -13.19 27.28 7.77
CA GLU A 11 -11.76 26.96 7.92
C GLU A 11 -11.51 25.45 7.94
N THR A 12 -12.27 24.71 8.75
CA THR A 12 -12.14 23.25 8.85
C THR A 12 -12.51 22.55 7.54
N MET A 13 -13.57 23.00 6.87
CA MET A 13 -13.98 22.49 5.56
C MET A 13 -12.86 22.67 4.52
N ASN A 14 -12.31 23.88 4.42
CA ASN A 14 -11.21 24.16 3.50
C ASN A 14 -9.97 23.33 3.82
N SER A 15 -9.62 23.19 5.10
CA SER A 15 -8.48 22.38 5.54
C SER A 15 -8.63 20.92 5.11
N ILE A 16 -9.82 20.33 5.34
CA ILE A 16 -10.11 18.94 4.94
C ILE A 16 -10.09 18.78 3.41
N LEU A 17 -10.69 19.71 2.66
CA LEU A 17 -10.70 19.65 1.20
C LEU A 17 -9.30 19.72 0.61
N VAL A 18 -8.45 20.63 1.13
CA VAL A 18 -7.04 20.74 0.72
C VAL A 18 -6.29 19.46 1.05
N TRP A 19 -6.45 18.93 2.26
CA TRP A 19 -5.82 17.68 2.67
C TRP A 19 -6.26 16.50 1.80
N MET A 20 -7.56 16.39 1.49
CA MET A 20 -8.10 15.34 0.60
C MET A 20 -7.46 15.44 -0.78
N GLN A 21 -7.41 16.64 -1.36
CA GLN A 21 -6.82 16.85 -2.69
C GLN A 21 -5.34 16.44 -2.73
N GLN A 22 -4.56 16.80 -1.70
CA GLN A 22 -3.16 16.41 -1.57
C GLN A 22 -3.01 14.88 -1.43
N SER A 23 -3.88 14.26 -0.63
CA SER A 23 -3.89 12.81 -0.38
C SER A 23 -4.25 12.01 -1.63
N GLU A 24 -5.26 12.45 -2.37
CA GLU A 24 -5.64 11.86 -3.66
C GLU A 24 -4.51 11.98 -4.68
N THR A 25 -3.82 13.13 -4.71
CA THR A 25 -2.66 13.32 -5.60
C THR A 25 -1.54 12.34 -5.27
N LYS A 26 -1.26 12.11 -3.98
CA LYS A 26 -0.28 11.11 -3.53
C LYS A 26 -0.67 9.68 -3.94
N LEU A 27 -1.97 9.35 -3.92
CA LEU A 27 -2.47 8.04 -4.34
C LEU A 27 -2.51 7.85 -5.86
N CYS A 28 -2.62 8.94 -6.62
CA CYS A 28 -2.70 8.90 -8.09
C CYS A 28 -1.33 8.71 -8.77
N VAL A 29 -0.23 8.82 -8.01
CA VAL A 29 1.12 8.55 -8.53
C VAL A 29 1.14 7.11 -9.06
N PRO A 30 1.44 6.89 -10.36
CA PRO A 30 1.49 5.56 -10.93
C PRO A 30 2.40 4.68 -10.07
N GLN A 31 1.94 3.46 -9.79
CA GLN A 31 2.83 2.44 -9.25
C GLN A 31 3.80 2.08 -10.37
N VAL A 32 4.85 2.91 -10.55
CA VAL A 32 6.03 2.62 -11.38
C VAL A 32 6.36 1.17 -11.08
N ALA A 33 6.55 0.33 -12.10
CA ALA A 33 6.79 -1.10 -11.93
C ALA A 33 7.96 -1.29 -10.94
N ILE A 34 7.63 -1.43 -9.65
CA ILE A 34 8.62 -1.45 -8.60
C ILE A 34 9.15 -2.87 -8.64
N ALA A 35 10.29 -3.10 -9.28
CA ALA A 35 10.99 -4.37 -9.18
C ALA A 35 11.88 -4.44 -7.93
N GLU A 36 12.06 -3.31 -7.24
CA GLU A 36 12.96 -3.15 -6.11
C GLU A 36 12.20 -3.12 -4.78
N TYR A 37 12.50 -4.08 -3.92
CA TYR A 37 11.83 -4.24 -2.62
C TYR A 37 11.92 -2.98 -1.75
N GLU A 38 13.05 -2.27 -1.78
CA GLU A 38 13.28 -1.05 -0.98
C GLU A 38 12.32 0.10 -1.37
N ILE A 39 12.07 0.28 -2.66
CA ILE A 39 11.13 1.27 -3.16
C ILE A 39 9.70 0.89 -2.76
N MET A 40 9.35 -0.40 -2.80
CA MET A 40 8.03 -0.88 -2.36
C MET A 40 7.84 -0.60 -0.86
N GLU A 41 8.87 -0.87 -0.05
CA GLU A 41 8.83 -0.64 1.39
C GLU A 41 8.66 0.85 1.72
N GLN A 42 9.39 1.72 1.01
CA GLN A 42 9.23 3.16 1.15
C GLN A 42 7.82 3.63 0.83
N ARG A 43 7.23 3.14 -0.27
CA ARG A 43 5.82 3.44 -0.61
C ARG A 43 4.83 2.92 0.42
N LEU A 44 5.08 1.74 0.98
CA LEU A 44 4.23 1.21 2.04
C LEU A 44 4.29 2.08 3.30
N ARG A 45 5.46 2.58 3.68
CA ARG A 45 5.60 3.54 4.78
C ARG A 45 4.80 4.81 4.54
N GLU A 46 4.85 5.35 3.32
CA GLU A 46 4.09 6.55 2.95
C GLU A 46 2.57 6.32 3.03
N PHE A 47 2.07 5.17 2.57
CA PHE A 47 0.65 4.85 2.70
C PHE A 47 0.23 4.62 4.15
N LYS A 48 1.05 3.97 4.98
CA LYS A 48 0.79 3.81 6.41
C LYS A 48 0.75 5.16 7.14
N ALA A 49 1.67 6.08 6.81
CA ALA A 49 1.63 7.45 7.32
C ALA A 49 0.36 8.19 6.87
N LEU A 50 -0.08 7.99 5.62
CA LEU A 50 -1.32 8.57 5.13
C LEU A 50 -2.56 8.00 5.84
N GLN A 51 -2.56 6.71 6.22
CA GLN A 51 -3.62 6.10 7.02
C GLN A 51 -3.70 6.73 8.41
N SER A 52 -2.56 6.97 9.07
CA SER A 52 -2.52 7.69 10.35
C SER A 52 -3.04 9.11 10.21
N SER A 53 -2.63 9.84 9.17
CA SER A 53 -3.13 11.19 8.90
C SER A 53 -4.64 11.21 8.65
N LEU A 54 -5.19 10.20 7.97
CA LEU A 54 -6.63 10.04 7.80
C LEU A 54 -7.35 9.89 9.14
N GLN A 55 -6.80 9.11 10.08
CA GLN A 55 -7.38 9.00 11.42
C GLN A 55 -7.37 10.33 12.19
N GLU A 56 -6.32 11.15 12.03
CA GLU A 56 -6.23 12.47 12.65
C GLU A 56 -7.31 13.43 12.10
N GLN A 57 -7.52 13.41 10.78
CA GLN A 57 -8.49 14.28 10.11
C GLN A 57 -9.96 13.85 10.36
N GLN A 58 -10.21 12.61 10.82
CA GLN A 58 -11.55 12.10 11.13
C GLN A 58 -12.31 12.99 12.14
N LYS A 59 -11.61 13.58 13.11
CA LYS A 59 -12.24 14.48 14.10
C LYS A 59 -12.83 15.73 13.45
N GLY A 60 -12.10 16.33 12.50
CA GLY A 60 -12.59 17.50 11.76
C GLY A 60 -13.80 17.14 10.90
N LEU A 61 -13.79 15.97 10.27
CA LEU A 61 -14.91 15.49 9.47
C LEU A 61 -16.17 15.26 10.31
N ASN A 62 -16.03 14.66 11.50
CA ASN A 62 -17.12 14.49 12.45
C ASN A 62 -17.68 15.85 12.90
N TYR A 63 -16.81 16.80 13.21
CA TYR A 63 -17.21 18.17 13.57
C TYR A 63 -18.03 18.84 12.45
N LEU A 64 -17.58 18.75 11.20
CA LEU A 64 -18.32 19.29 10.06
C LEU A 64 -19.70 18.65 9.92
N SER A 65 -19.79 17.32 10.05
CA SER A 65 -21.06 16.59 9.97
C SER A 65 -22.06 17.05 11.03
N THR A 66 -21.64 17.11 12.30
CA THR A 66 -22.51 17.58 13.40
C THR A 66 -22.92 19.04 13.19
N THR A 67 -21.99 19.89 12.75
CA THR A 67 -22.28 21.32 12.51
C THR A 67 -23.30 21.50 11.39
N VAL A 68 -23.23 20.72 10.30
CA VAL A 68 -24.22 20.77 9.22
C VAL A 68 -25.59 20.31 9.69
N GLU A 69 -25.66 19.28 10.52
CA GLU A 69 -26.94 18.83 11.10
C GLU A 69 -27.61 19.95 11.92
N ASP A 70 -26.84 20.65 12.75
CA ASP A 70 -27.35 21.75 13.57
C ASP A 70 -27.74 22.98 12.77
N LEU A 71 -26.94 23.36 11.76
CA LEU A 71 -27.27 24.45 10.83
C LEU A 71 -28.52 24.12 10.03
N SER A 72 -28.64 22.87 9.57
CA SER A 72 -29.80 22.39 8.82
C SER A 72 -31.11 22.46 9.58
N ARG A 73 -31.09 22.31 10.92
CA ARG A 73 -32.29 22.44 11.76
C ARG A 73 -32.80 23.88 11.86
N LYS A 74 -31.91 24.87 11.67
CA LYS A 74 -32.18 26.30 11.92
C LYS A 74 -32.34 27.10 10.63
N ALA A 75 -31.91 26.55 9.49
CA ALA A 75 -31.91 27.22 8.19
C ALA A 75 -33.19 26.94 7.38
N PRO A 76 -33.53 27.79 6.40
CA PRO A 76 -34.54 27.50 5.38
C PRO A 76 -34.24 26.20 4.63
N ALA A 77 -35.28 25.57 4.06
CA ALA A 77 -35.16 24.26 3.42
C ALA A 77 -34.10 24.21 2.31
N GLU A 78 -34.07 25.23 1.44
CA GLU A 78 -33.11 25.32 0.33
C GLU A 78 -31.66 25.40 0.84
N VAL A 79 -31.44 26.20 1.89
CA VAL A 79 -30.12 26.38 2.51
C VAL A 79 -29.68 25.10 3.23
N SER A 80 -30.59 24.45 3.96
CA SER A 80 -30.33 23.16 4.59
C SER A 80 -29.97 22.09 3.58
N GLN A 81 -30.68 22.03 2.45
CA GLN A 81 -30.40 21.06 1.39
C GLN A 81 -29.00 21.28 0.79
N SER A 82 -28.60 22.55 0.58
CA SER A 82 -27.26 22.88 0.08
C SER A 82 -26.16 22.39 1.02
N TYR A 83 -26.25 22.65 2.33
CA TYR A 83 -25.22 22.20 3.28
C TYR A 83 -25.14 20.68 3.39
N ARG A 84 -26.28 19.99 3.34
CA ARG A 84 -26.31 18.51 3.34
C ARG A 84 -25.64 17.93 2.11
N ALA A 85 -25.94 18.47 0.93
CA ALA A 85 -25.33 18.02 -0.31
C ALA A 85 -23.80 18.23 -0.30
N GLU A 86 -23.34 19.36 0.23
CA GLU A 86 -21.91 19.65 0.36
C GLU A 86 -21.21 18.62 1.27
N ILE A 87 -21.72 18.39 2.49
CA ILE A 87 -21.09 17.46 3.43
C ILE A 87 -21.19 16.01 2.94
N GLU A 88 -22.29 15.62 2.29
CA GLU A 88 -22.44 14.29 1.69
C GLU A 88 -21.38 14.05 0.60
N GLY A 89 -21.11 15.06 -0.23
CA GLY A 89 -20.03 15.01 -1.21
C GLY A 89 -18.65 14.80 -0.57
N VAL A 90 -18.35 15.55 0.49
CA VAL A 90 -17.10 15.43 1.24
C VAL A 90 -16.98 14.05 1.91
N LEU A 91 -18.04 13.56 2.56
CA LEU A 91 -18.09 12.24 3.18
C LEU A 91 -17.95 11.11 2.15
N GLY A 92 -18.57 11.24 0.99
CA GLY A 92 -18.44 10.29 -0.12
C GLY A 92 -17.00 10.22 -0.63
N ARG A 93 -16.38 11.38 -0.85
CA ARG A 93 -14.99 11.50 -1.27
C ARG A 93 -14.01 10.94 -0.22
N TRP A 94 -14.26 11.21 1.06
CA TRP A 94 -13.53 10.61 2.18
C TRP A 94 -13.58 9.08 2.19
N LYS A 95 -14.78 8.50 2.08
CA LYS A 95 -14.98 7.05 2.06
C LYS A 95 -14.23 6.40 0.89
N LYS A 96 -14.32 7.00 -0.29
CA LYS A 96 -13.59 6.55 -1.48
C LYS A 96 -12.08 6.58 -1.25
N LEU A 97 -11.55 7.72 -0.78
CA LEU A 97 -10.13 7.89 -0.47
C LEU A 97 -9.64 6.84 0.54
N SER A 98 -10.41 6.63 1.60
CA SER A 98 -10.12 5.65 2.65
C SER A 98 -10.05 4.23 2.11
N ALA A 99 -11.04 3.84 1.29
CA ALA A 99 -11.10 2.51 0.68
C ALA A 99 -9.94 2.28 -0.30
N GLN A 100 -9.64 3.26 -1.16
CA GLN A 100 -8.53 3.19 -2.11
C GLN A 100 -7.18 3.04 -1.41
N LEU A 101 -6.98 3.78 -0.31
CA LEU A 101 -5.76 3.70 0.47
C LEU A 101 -5.56 2.29 1.08
N VAL A 102 -6.61 1.71 1.65
CA VAL A 102 -6.56 0.33 2.18
C VAL A 102 -6.23 -0.68 1.08
N GLU A 103 -6.91 -0.57 -0.07
CA GLU A 103 -6.68 -1.45 -1.22
C GLU A 103 -5.24 -1.33 -1.75
N HIS A 104 -4.70 -0.12 -1.84
CA HIS A 104 -3.33 0.11 -2.29
C HIS A 104 -2.30 -0.47 -1.32
N CYS A 105 -2.49 -0.33 0.00
CA CYS A 105 -1.64 -0.98 1.00
C CYS A 105 -1.63 -2.50 0.83
N GLN A 106 -2.81 -3.12 0.77
CA GLN A 106 -2.95 -4.58 0.67
C GLN A 106 -2.29 -5.13 -0.60
N LYS A 107 -2.55 -4.49 -1.75
CA LYS A 107 -1.95 -4.90 -3.03
C LYS A 107 -0.43 -4.76 -3.02
N LEU A 108 0.11 -3.73 -2.36
CA LEU A 108 1.55 -3.54 -2.27
C LEU A 108 2.20 -4.58 -1.37
N GLU A 109 1.61 -4.86 -0.20
CA GLU A 109 2.08 -5.90 0.72
C GLU A 109 2.04 -7.30 0.08
N GLU A 110 0.98 -7.61 -0.68
CA GLU A 110 0.88 -8.85 -1.43
C GLU A 110 2.01 -8.98 -2.49
N ARG A 111 2.29 -7.90 -3.23
CA ARG A 111 3.38 -7.88 -4.23
C ARG A 111 4.75 -8.04 -3.58
N MET A 112 4.98 -7.37 -2.46
CA MET A 112 6.23 -7.48 -1.68
C MET A 112 6.45 -8.93 -1.21
N THR A 113 5.39 -9.57 -0.71
CA THR A 113 5.43 -10.97 -0.26
C THR A 113 5.79 -11.91 -1.41
N LYS A 114 5.17 -11.73 -2.58
CA LYS A 114 5.49 -12.51 -3.80
C LYS A 114 6.93 -12.30 -4.26
N LEU A 115 7.41 -11.06 -4.25
CA LEU A 115 8.78 -10.72 -4.65
C LEU A 115 9.80 -11.37 -3.70
N GLN A 116 9.58 -11.29 -2.39
CA GLN A 116 10.47 -11.89 -1.39
C GLN A 116 10.54 -13.42 -1.55
N ARG A 117 9.39 -14.07 -1.80
CA ARG A 117 9.36 -15.50 -2.10
C ARG A 117 10.17 -15.84 -3.34
N PHE A 118 9.95 -15.11 -4.43
CA PHE A 118 10.69 -15.31 -5.68
C PHE A 118 12.20 -15.14 -5.51
N GLN A 119 12.64 -14.13 -4.74
CA GLN A 119 14.05 -13.92 -4.43
C GLN A 119 14.65 -15.07 -3.62
N ASN A 120 13.92 -15.60 -2.64
CA ASN A 120 14.35 -16.77 -1.86
C ASN A 120 14.43 -18.05 -2.70
N ASP A 121 13.44 -18.30 -3.54
CA ASP A 121 13.40 -19.46 -4.43
C ASP A 121 14.58 -19.39 -5.43
N THR A 122 14.83 -18.21 -6.00
CA THR A 122 15.97 -17.96 -6.88
C THR A 122 17.31 -18.17 -6.18
N LYS A 123 17.45 -17.71 -4.93
CA LYS A 123 18.68 -17.92 -4.13
C LYS A 123 18.91 -19.40 -3.85
N THR A 124 17.86 -20.12 -3.49
CA THR A 124 17.91 -21.57 -3.22
C THR A 124 18.33 -22.34 -4.47
N LEU A 125 17.72 -22.03 -5.62
CA LEU A 125 18.05 -22.66 -6.89
C LEU A 125 19.50 -22.39 -7.29
N LYS A 126 19.97 -21.14 -7.18
CA LYS A 126 21.38 -20.80 -7.47
C LYS A 126 22.36 -21.58 -6.58
N LYS A 127 22.03 -21.73 -5.30
CA LYS A 127 22.85 -22.52 -4.36
C LYS A 127 22.91 -23.99 -4.79
N TRP A 128 21.75 -24.59 -5.07
CA TRP A 128 21.66 -25.97 -5.53
C TRP A 128 22.43 -26.20 -6.83
N MET A 129 22.31 -25.29 -7.81
CA MET A 129 23.08 -25.37 -9.06
C MET A 129 24.59 -25.35 -8.80
N ALA A 130 25.07 -24.48 -7.90
CA ALA A 130 26.48 -24.42 -7.54
C ALA A 130 26.96 -25.71 -6.84
N GLU A 131 26.13 -26.31 -5.97
CA GLU A 131 26.42 -27.60 -5.32
C GLU A 131 26.51 -28.73 -6.36
N VAL A 132 25.58 -28.78 -7.31
CA VAL A 132 25.61 -29.75 -8.43
C VAL A 132 26.84 -29.56 -9.31
N ASP A 133 27.20 -28.31 -9.64
CA ASP A 133 28.40 -28.01 -10.43
C ASP A 133 29.69 -28.47 -9.73
N VAL A 134 29.77 -28.36 -8.40
CA VAL A 134 30.90 -28.86 -7.60
C VAL A 134 30.90 -30.39 -7.61
N PHE A 135 29.76 -31.02 -7.30
CA PHE A 135 29.61 -32.48 -7.30
C PHE A 135 30.03 -33.09 -8.64
N LEU A 136 29.55 -32.56 -9.76
CA LEU A 136 29.91 -33.04 -11.10
C LEU A 136 31.41 -32.88 -11.39
N LYS A 137 32.04 -31.80 -10.93
CA LYS A 137 33.48 -31.57 -11.11
C LYS A 137 34.34 -32.48 -10.23
N GLU A 138 33.85 -32.93 -9.08
CA GLU A 138 34.55 -33.83 -8.17
C GLU A 138 34.38 -35.30 -8.56
N GLU A 139 33.22 -35.68 -9.10
CA GLU A 139 32.90 -37.06 -9.48
C GLU A 139 33.42 -37.43 -10.88
N TRP A 140 33.52 -36.47 -11.80
CA TRP A 140 34.07 -36.69 -13.15
C TRP A 140 35.55 -37.12 -13.18
N PRO A 141 36.46 -36.58 -12.34
CA PRO A 141 37.81 -37.10 -12.17
C PRO A 141 37.86 -38.53 -11.64
N ALA A 142 36.91 -38.95 -10.80
CA ALA A 142 36.86 -40.31 -10.23
C ALA A 142 36.41 -41.36 -11.27
N LEU A 143 35.58 -40.98 -12.25
CA LEU A 143 35.19 -41.82 -13.38
C LEU A 143 36.25 -41.88 -14.50
N GLY A 144 37.22 -40.95 -14.50
CA GLY A 144 38.29 -40.87 -15.50
C GLY A 144 39.41 -41.89 -15.30
N ASP A 145 39.52 -42.50 -14.12
CA ASP A 145 40.45 -43.60 -13.84
C ASP A 145 39.75 -44.94 -14.04
N SER A 146 39.40 -45.22 -15.29
CA SER A 146 38.79 -46.49 -15.71
C SER A 146 39.62 -47.69 -15.27
N GLU A 147 40.94 -47.54 -15.17
CA GLU A 147 41.88 -48.60 -14.74
C GLU A 147 41.76 -48.89 -13.23
N ALA A 148 41.56 -47.85 -12.40
CA ALA A 148 41.29 -48.03 -10.97
C ALA A 148 39.90 -48.64 -10.71
N LEU A 149 38.89 -48.27 -11.49
CA LEU A 149 37.53 -48.82 -11.40
C LEU A 149 37.46 -50.30 -11.83
N GLU A 150 38.16 -50.69 -12.90
CA GLU A 150 38.26 -52.10 -13.33
C GLU A 150 38.94 -52.97 -12.26
N LYS A 151 40.03 -52.50 -11.66
CA LYS A 151 40.72 -53.21 -10.57
C LYS A 151 39.86 -53.46 -9.34
N GLN A 152 38.94 -52.54 -9.01
CA GLN A 152 38.03 -52.72 -7.89
C GLN A 152 36.90 -53.73 -8.19
N LEU A 153 36.49 -53.85 -9.45
CA LEU A 153 35.49 -54.85 -9.87
C LEU A 153 36.05 -56.27 -9.91
N GLU A 154 37.34 -56.45 -10.22
CA GLU A 154 38.00 -57.77 -10.22
C GLU A 154 38.28 -58.33 -8.80
N GLN A 155 38.17 -57.49 -7.77
CA GLN A 155 38.38 -57.87 -6.36
C GLN A 155 37.09 -58.20 -5.60
N CYS A 156 35.92 -58.05 -6.24
CA CYS A 156 34.63 -58.54 -5.74
C CYS A 156 34.29 -59.90 -6.36
#